data_AF-A0A9E0XI02-F1
#
_entry.id   AF-A0A9E0XI02-F1
#
_cell.length_a   1.000
_cell.length_b   1.000
_cell.length_c   1.000
_cell.angle_alpha   90.00
_cell.angle_beta   90.00
_cell.angle_gamma   90.00
#
_symmetry.space_group_name_H-M   'P 1'
#
loop_
_entity.id
_entity.type
_entity.pdbx_description
1 polymer ?
#
loop_
_entity_poly.entity_id
_entity_poly.type
_entity_poly.pdbx_seq_one_letter_code
_entity_poly.pdbx_strand_id
1 'polypeptide(L)'
;MNPLFASVILEASPLKSLDYLIPAELYGIQRGSCVEVPLRNRLQRGFVIEVKDKSSVRGVRSISRCISSGPVVTEDLFELAL
;
A
#
# COMPACT_ATOMS: atom_id res chain seq x y z
N MET A 1 -18.71 -6.78 -0.64
CA MET A 1 -17.27 -6.95 -0.39
C MET A 1 -16.87 -5.89 0.62
N ASN A 2 -16.11 -6.25 1.66
CA ASN A 2 -15.65 -5.29 2.67
C ASN A 2 -14.56 -4.40 2.06
N PRO A 3 -14.45 -3.12 2.50
CA PRO A 3 -13.36 -2.27 2.07
C PRO A 3 -12.03 -2.91 2.48
N LEU A 4 -11.20 -3.21 1.49
CA LEU A 4 -9.84 -3.65 1.71
C LEU A 4 -8.97 -2.42 1.96
N PHE A 5 -8.11 -2.50 2.96
CA PHE A 5 -7.10 -1.51 3.27
C PHE A 5 -5.71 -2.08 2.95
N ALA A 6 -4.77 -1.20 2.64
CA ALA A 6 -3.37 -1.54 2.46
C ALA A 6 -2.51 -0.79 3.47
N SER A 7 -1.60 -1.49 4.14
CA SER A 7 -0.48 -0.87 4.84
C SER A 7 0.61 -0.59 3.79
N VAL A 8 1.01 0.67 3.61
CA VAL A 8 1.97 1.10 2.59
C VAL A 8 3.19 1.73 3.25
N ILE A 9 4.38 1.21 2.95
CA ILE A 9 5.65 1.86 3.26
C ILE A 9 6.01 2.82 2.13
N LEU A 10 6.32 4.07 2.47
CA LEU A 10 6.69 5.09 1.48
C LEU A 10 8.20 5.06 1.22
N GLU A 11 8.60 5.19 -0.05
CA GLU A 11 10.03 5.24 -0.42
C GLU A 11 10.78 6.38 0.30
N ALA A 12 10.11 7.52 0.49
CA ALA A 12 10.69 8.67 1.18
C ALA A 12 10.73 8.53 2.72
N SER A 13 10.06 7.52 3.28
CA SER A 13 10.00 7.30 4.74
C SER A 13 9.77 5.82 5.04
N PRO A 14 10.81 4.98 4.93
CA PRO A 14 10.65 3.52 5.01
C PRO A 14 10.36 3.00 6.43
N LEU A 15 10.55 3.82 7.44
CA LEU A 15 10.49 3.41 8.86
C LEU A 15 9.07 3.17 9.38
N LYS A 16 8.03 3.60 8.67
CA LYS A 16 6.65 3.44 9.12
C LYS A 16 5.69 3.25 7.96
N SER A 17 4.82 2.27 8.08
CA SER A 17 3.69 2.10 7.16
C SER A 17 2.51 3.01 7.51
N LEU A 18 1.74 3.36 6.50
CA LEU A 18 0.50 4.12 6.63
C LEU A 18 -0.64 3.35 5.96
N ASP A 19 -1.82 3.44 6.54
CA ASP A 19 -3.01 2.75 6.04
C ASP A 19 -3.71 3.59 4.96
N TYR A 20 -4.05 2.93 3.87
CA TYR A 20 -4.85 3.50 2.77
C TYR A 20 -6.01 2.60 2.42
N LEU A 21 -7.10 3.19 1.96
CA LEU A 21 -8.22 2.47 1.36
C LEU A 21 -7.83 1.98 -0.05
N ILE A 22 -8.18 0.75 -0.39
CA ILE A 22 -8.07 0.22 -1.75
C ILE A 22 -9.39 0.53 -2.49
N PRO A 23 -9.39 1.40 -3.51
CA PRO A 23 -10.55 1.64 -4.37
C PRO A 23 -10.98 0.37 -5.11
N ALA A 24 -12.25 0.30 -5.51
CA ALA A 24 -12.79 -0.87 -6.19
C ALA A 24 -12.11 -1.17 -7.53
N GLU A 25 -11.72 -0.12 -8.25
CA GLU A 25 -10.95 -0.19 -9.49
C GLU A 25 -9.53 -0.75 -9.30
N LEU A 26 -9.03 -0.81 -8.05
CA LEU A 26 -7.72 -1.37 -7.69
C LEU A 26 -7.83 -2.68 -6.90
N TYR A 27 -8.99 -3.34 -6.89
CA TYR A 27 -9.14 -4.70 -6.34
C TYR A 27 -8.28 -5.68 -7.15
N GLY A 28 -7.17 -6.11 -6.57
CA GLY A 28 -6.09 -6.83 -7.27
C GLY A 28 -4.71 -6.38 -6.80
N ILE A 29 -4.62 -5.24 -6.11
CA ILE A 29 -3.46 -4.88 -5.31
C ILE A 29 -3.18 -5.99 -4.28
N GLN A 30 -1.92 -6.39 -4.20
CA GLN A 30 -1.43 -7.42 -3.29
C GLN A 30 -0.18 -6.91 -2.57
N ARG A 31 0.30 -7.67 -1.59
CA ARG A 31 1.61 -7.43 -0.97
C ARG A 31 2.70 -7.40 -2.04
N GLY A 32 3.61 -6.44 -1.92
CA GLY A 32 4.66 -6.17 -2.90
C GLY A 32 4.24 -5.28 -4.08
N SER A 33 2.95 -4.98 -4.25
CA SER A 33 2.50 -4.03 -5.28
C SER A 33 3.10 -2.63 -5.05
N CYS A 34 3.57 -2.00 -6.13
CA CYS A 34 4.00 -0.61 -6.10
C CYS A 34 2.81 0.30 -6.37
N VAL A 35 2.59 1.29 -5.51
CA VAL A 35 1.43 2.17 -5.53
C VAL A 35 1.85 3.62 -5.39
N GLU A 36 0.99 4.52 -5.86
CA GLU A 36 1.10 5.94 -5.59
C GLU A 36 -0.03 6.36 -4.64
N VAL A 37 0.33 7.05 -3.56
CA VAL A 37 -0.59 7.41 -2.48
C VAL A 37 -0.46 8.89 -2.11
N PRO A 38 -1.54 9.53 -1.64
CA PRO A 38 -1.49 10.92 -1.20
C PRO A 38 -0.89 11.05 0.20
N LEU A 39 0.16 11.86 0.33
CA LEU A 39 0.69 12.31 1.61
C LEU A 39 0.69 13.84 1.66
N ARG A 40 -0.15 14.41 2.54
CA ARG A 40 -0.37 15.85 2.65
C ARG A 40 -0.80 16.45 1.29
N ASN A 41 0.08 17.26 0.68
CA ASN A 41 -0.18 17.98 -0.58
C ASN A 41 0.58 17.38 -1.77
N ARG A 42 1.12 16.17 -1.63
CA ARG A 42 1.87 15.50 -2.71
C ARG A 42 1.50 14.04 -2.83
N LEU A 43 1.75 13.49 -4.01
CA LEU A 43 1.71 12.06 -4.25
C LEU A 43 3.09 11.46 -3.98
N GLN A 44 3.12 10.29 -3.36
CA GLN A 44 4.34 9.55 -3.07
C GLN A 44 4.21 8.10 -3.50
N ARG A 45 5.33 7.53 -3.96
CA ARG A 45 5.42 6.10 -4.21
C ARG A 45 5.65 5.33 -2.93
N GLY A 46 5.14 4.12 -2.91
CA GLY A 46 5.35 3.18 -1.84
C GLY A 46 5.02 1.75 -2.26
N PHE A 47 5.27 0.84 -1.33
CA PHE A 47 5.02 -0.58 -1.50
C PHE A 47 4.00 -1.04 -0.48
N VAL A 48 3.05 -1.84 -0.95
CA VAL A 48 2.07 -2.50 -0.09
C VAL A 48 2.79 -3.60 0.68
N ILE A 49 2.84 -3.50 1.99
CA ILE A 49 3.44 -4.53 2.86
C ILE A 49 2.41 -5.51 3.43
N GLU A 50 1.13 -5.11 3.42
CA GLU A 50 0.02 -5.87 3.97
C GLU A 50 -1.30 -5.40 3.35
N VAL A 51 -2.22 -6.34 3.11
CA VAL A 51 -3.61 -6.08 2.74
C VAL A 51 -4.51 -6.62 3.85
N LYS A 52 -5.49 -5.84 4.30
CA LYS A 52 -6.33 -6.14 5.47
C LYS A 52 -7.77 -5.70 5.31
N ASP A 53 -8.69 -6.41 5.96
CA ASP A 53 -10.14 -6.10 5.91
C ASP A 53 -10.55 -4.91 6.79
N LYS A 54 -9.70 -4.51 7.73
CA LYS A 54 -9.98 -3.45 8.71
C LYS A 54 -8.73 -2.62 8.95
N SER A 55 -8.91 -1.31 9.10
CA SER A 55 -7.88 -0.40 9.60
C SER A 55 -8.25 0.10 11.00
N SER A 56 -7.25 0.23 11.87
CA SER A 56 -7.40 0.90 13.17
C SER A 56 -7.37 2.44 13.04
N VAL A 57 -7.04 2.95 11.85
CA VAL A 57 -6.93 4.38 11.54
C VAL A 57 -8.23 4.89 10.96
N ARG A 58 -8.75 6.00 11.49
CA ARG A 58 -9.94 6.67 10.96
C ARG A 58 -9.54 7.68 9.88
N GLY A 59 -10.41 7.89 8.89
CA GLY A 59 -10.20 8.91 7.85
C GLY A 59 -9.03 8.61 6.91
N VAL A 60 -8.74 7.31 6.69
CA VAL A 60 -7.72 6.89 5.73
C VAL A 60 -8.04 7.39 4.32
N ARG A 61 -7.00 7.82 3.60
CA ARG A 61 -7.12 8.24 2.22
C ARG A 61 -7.06 7.03 1.29
N SER A 62 -7.58 7.17 0.09
CA SER A 62 -7.49 6.14 -0.94
C SER A 62 -6.12 6.11 -1.60
N ILE A 63 -5.71 4.92 -2.05
CA ILE A 63 -4.61 4.75 -3.01
C ILE A 63 -5.00 5.47 -4.31
N SER A 64 -4.08 6.29 -4.85
CA SER A 64 -4.36 7.06 -6.07
C SER A 64 -4.27 6.20 -7.33
N ARG A 65 -3.25 5.33 -7.41
CA ARG A 65 -3.09 4.37 -8.51
C ARG A 65 -2.14 3.24 -8.15
N CYS A 66 -2.31 2.10 -8.83
CA CYS A 66 -1.33 1.02 -8.84
C CYS A 66 -0.33 1.28 -9.98
N ILE A 67 0.98 1.29 -9.67
CA ILE A 67 2.06 1.43 -10.65
C ILE A 67 2.47 0.07 -11.19
N SER A 68 2.53 -0.94 -10.31
CA SER A 68 2.77 -2.34 -10.67
C SER A 68 1.94 -3.26 -9.79
N SER A 69 1.13 -4.10 -10.41
CA SER A 69 0.21 -5.04 -9.75
C SER A 69 0.87 -6.38 -9.38
N GLY A 70 2.06 -6.67 -9.91
CA GLY A 70 2.83 -7.87 -9.57
C GLY A 70 3.83 -7.62 -8.44
N PRO A 71 4.16 -8.64 -7.63
CA PRO A 71 5.28 -8.56 -6.71
C PRO A 71 6.56 -8.30 -7.52
N VAL A 72 7.12 -7.11 -7.36
CA VAL A 72 8.42 -6.76 -7.97
C VAL A 72 9.55 -7.49 -7.23
N VAL A 73 9.25 -7.99 -6.03
CA VAL A 73 10.18 -8.60 -5.07
C VAL A 73 9.63 -9.97 -4.68
N THR A 74 10.44 -11.02 -4.80
CA THR A 74 10.08 -12.38 -4.34
C THR A 74 9.92 -12.42 -2.82
N GLU A 75 9.17 -13.38 -2.28
CA GLU A 75 8.95 -13.48 -0.82
C GLU A 75 10.29 -13.53 -0.05
N ASP A 76 11.26 -14.30 -0.57
CA ASP A 76 12.61 -14.42 -0.01
C ASP A 76 13.33 -13.06 0.15
N LEU A 77 13.14 -12.14 -0.79
CA LEU A 77 13.75 -10.81 -0.73
C LEU A 77 12.97 -9.87 0.19
N PHE A 78 11.66 -10.09 0.36
CA PHE A 78 10.83 -9.33 1.28
C PHE A 78 11.18 -9.65 2.75
N GLU A 79 11.41 -10.91 3.08
CA GLU A 79 11.84 -11.34 4.41
C GLU A 79 13.18 -10.73 4.84
N LEU A 80 14.10 -10.50 3.89
CA LEU A 80 15.43 -9.95 4.17
C LEU A 80 15.42 -8.47 4.58
N ALA A 81 14.34 -7.73 4.30
CA ALA A 81 14.23 -6.30 4.53
C ALA A 81 13.50 -5.92 5.84
N LEU A 82 12.99 -6.92 6.57
CA LEU A 82 12.36 -6.80 7.89
C LEU A 82 13.38 -7.01 9.01
#